data_AF-A0A7S3GYY1-F1
#
_entry.id   AF-A0A7S3GYY1-F1
#
_cell.length_a   1.000
_cell.length_b   1.000
_cell.length_c   1.000
_cell.angle_alpha   90.00
_cell.angle_beta   90.00
_cell.angle_gamma   90.00
#
_symmetry.space_group_name_H-M   'P 1'
#
loop_
_entity.id
_entity.type
_entity.pdbx_description
1 polymer ?
#
loop_
_entity_poly.entity_id
_entity_poly.type
_entity_poly.pdbx_seq_one_letter_code
_entity_poly.pdbx_strand_id
1 'polypeptide(L)'
;EEVSGAVKLEMITAAVKLFFCRPPEMQAMLGRLLDKAITETTHPDVRDRALLYYRLLAYSPEEARRVICAPKEIVEEFQEEMDAEMREKIFDEFNTLSIVYK
;
A
#
# COMPACT_ATOMS: atom_id res chain seq x y z
N GLU A 1 19.29 9.89 3.69
CA GLU A 1 18.63 9.13 2.62
C GLU A 1 17.14 9.07 2.93
N GLU A 2 16.31 9.80 2.18
CA GLU A 2 14.86 9.71 2.38
C GLU A 2 14.37 8.40 1.81
N VAL A 3 13.99 7.47 2.69
CA VAL A 3 13.29 6.24 2.29
C VAL A 3 11.98 6.64 1.61
N SER A 4 11.74 6.12 0.41
CA SER A 4 10.56 6.39 -0.42
C SER A 4 9.26 6.29 0.39
N GLY A 5 8.31 7.20 0.13
CA GLY A 5 6.99 7.22 0.77
C GLY A 5 6.27 5.88 0.66
N ALA A 6 6.37 5.22 -0.50
CA ALA A 6 5.80 3.90 -0.74
C ALA A 6 6.32 2.84 0.24
N VAL A 7 7.63 2.84 0.51
CA VAL A 7 8.25 1.89 1.44
C VAL A 7 7.76 2.13 2.87
N LYS A 8 7.60 3.40 3.28
CA LYS A 8 7.07 3.75 4.61
C LYS A 8 5.61 3.28 4.76
N LEU A 9 4.79 3.47 3.72
CA LEU A 9 3.39 3.04 3.70
C LEU A 9 3.27 1.52 3.85
N GLU A 10 4.08 0.76 3.11
CA GLU A 10 4.08 -0.70 3.20
C GLU A 10 4.65 -1.20 4.53
N MET A 11 5.68 -0.54 5.07
CA MET A 11 6.25 -0.88 6.37
C MET A 11 5.21 -0.76 7.50
N ILE A 12 4.44 0.33 7.52
CA ILE A 12 3.37 0.52 8.52
C ILE A 12 2.29 -0.55 8.37
N THR A 13 1.89 -0.85 7.12
CA THR A 13 0.90 -1.89 6.83
C THR A 13 1.37 -3.27 7.28
N ALA A 14 2.63 -3.63 6.99
CA ALA A 14 3.23 -4.88 7.40
C ALA A 14 3.34 -5.00 8.92
N ALA A 15 3.74 -3.93 9.62
CA ALA A 15 3.84 -3.92 11.07
C ALA A 15 2.47 -4.14 11.75
N VAL A 16 1.41 -3.49 11.26
CA VAL A 16 0.05 -3.70 11.79
C VAL A 16 -0.45 -5.11 11.51
N LYS A 17 -0.20 -5.65 10.31
CA LYS A 17 -0.54 -7.05 9.99
C LYS A 17 0.20 -8.04 10.90
N LEU A 18 1.50 -7.82 11.12
CA LEU A 18 2.32 -8.67 11.99
C LEU A 18 1.88 -8.58 13.46
N PHE A 19 1.38 -7.42 13.91
CA PHE A 19 0.76 -7.29 15.23
C PHE A 19 -0.43 -8.23 15.42
N PHE A 20 -1.27 -8.45 14.39
CA PHE A 20 -2.35 -9.43 14.49
C PHE A 20 -1.86 -10.89 14.54
N CYS A 21 -0.66 -11.18 14.03
CA CYS A 21 -0.05 -12.50 14.11
C CYS A 21 0.65 -12.75 15.46
N ARG A 22 1.34 -11.73 16.00
CA ARG A 22 2.11 -11.81 17.25
C ARG A 22 1.92 -10.56 18.12
N PRO A 23 0.74 -10.39 18.75
CA PRO A 23 0.44 -9.16 19.50
C PRO A 23 1.44 -8.82 20.62
N PRO A 24 1.88 -9.77 21.47
CA PRO A 24 2.76 -9.45 22.60
C PRO A 24 4.14 -8.91 22.17
N GLU A 25 4.71 -9.51 21.12
CA GLU A 25 6.03 -9.10 20.59
C GLU A 25 5.96 -7.74 19.88
N MET A 26 4.83 -7.46 19.23
CA MET A 26 4.67 -6.32 18.34
C MET A 26 4.10 -5.07 19.00
N GLN A 27 3.38 -5.20 20.12
CA GLN A 27 2.65 -4.08 20.73
C GLN A 27 3.54 -2.87 21.00
N ALA A 28 4.69 -3.08 21.65
CA ALA A 28 5.62 -1.99 21.97
C ALA A 28 6.27 -1.40 20.72
N MET A 29 6.59 -2.23 19.72
CA MET A 29 7.21 -1.78 18.48
C MET A 29 6.24 -0.97 17.63
N LEU A 30 5.00 -1.48 17.46
CA LEU A 30 3.95 -0.82 16.70
C LEU A 30 3.58 0.53 17.31
N GLY A 31 3.50 0.62 18.64
CA GLY A 31 3.27 1.90 19.34
C GLY A 31 4.32 2.96 18.99
N ARG A 32 5.62 2.60 19.07
CA ARG A 32 6.72 3.53 18.69
C ARG A 32 6.68 3.89 17.20
N LEU A 33 6.36 2.93 16.34
CA LEU A 33 6.26 3.17 14.90
C LEU A 33 5.15 4.16 14.57
N LEU A 34 3.96 3.97 15.14
CA LEU A 34 2.81 4.86 14.91
C LEU A 34 3.07 6.26 15.46
N ASP A 35 3.63 6.38 16.67
CA ASP A 35 3.99 7.68 17.25
C ASP A 35 4.97 8.45 16.33
N LYS A 36 6.03 7.77 15.88
CA LYS A 36 6.99 8.36 14.94
C LYS A 36 6.34 8.74 13.60
N ALA A 37 5.47 7.88 13.05
CA ALA A 37 4.78 8.14 11.80
C ALA A 37 3.75 9.28 11.90
N ILE A 38 3.17 9.52 13.07
CA ILE A 38 2.18 10.59 13.29
C ILE A 38 2.86 11.94 13.57
N THR A 39 3.99 11.93 14.28
CA THR A 39 4.63 13.15 14.81
C THR A 39 5.78 13.65 13.95
N GLU A 40 6.62 12.76 13.40
CA GLU A 40 7.89 13.14 12.76
C GLU A 40 7.86 13.10 11.22
N THR A 41 6.85 12.47 10.63
CA THR A 41 6.77 12.31 9.18
C THR A 41 6.25 13.57 8.48
N THR A 42 6.94 13.97 7.41
CA THR A 42 6.56 15.06 6.50
C THR A 42 5.58 14.62 5.41
N HIS A 43 5.52 13.32 5.11
CA HIS A 43 4.67 12.76 4.06
C HIS A 43 3.21 12.63 4.55
N PRO A 44 2.24 13.38 3.98
CA PRO A 44 0.87 13.42 4.48
C PRO A 44 0.20 12.05 4.46
N ASP A 45 0.33 11.27 3.37
CA ASP A 45 -0.32 9.95 3.26
C ASP A 45 0.14 8.95 4.34
N VAL A 46 1.42 9.01 4.72
CA VAL A 46 2.00 8.14 5.76
C VAL A 46 1.39 8.48 7.12
N ARG A 47 1.26 9.78 7.41
CA ARG A 47 0.63 10.29 8.63
C ARG A 47 -0.85 9.91 8.70
N ASP A 48 -1.59 10.10 7.61
CA ASP A 48 -3.01 9.78 7.54
C ASP A 48 -3.27 8.28 7.69
N ARG A 49 -2.45 7.43 7.05
CA ARG A 49 -2.54 5.98 7.22
C ARG A 49 -2.23 5.53 8.64
N ALA A 50 -1.21 6.13 9.27
CA ALA A 50 -0.89 5.85 10.67
C ALA A 50 -2.03 6.26 11.61
N LEU A 51 -2.62 7.45 11.41
CA LEU A 51 -3.79 7.91 12.18
C LEU A 51 -5.00 7.01 11.98
N LEU A 52 -5.28 6.57 10.75
CA LEU A 52 -6.36 5.64 10.45
C LEU A 52 -6.18 4.33 11.23
N TYR A 53 -5.01 3.71 11.13
CA TYR A 53 -4.73 2.46 11.84
C TYR A 53 -4.76 2.63 13.36
N TYR A 54 -4.19 3.71 13.89
CA TYR A 54 -4.23 4.00 15.32
C TYR A 54 -5.66 4.13 15.83
N ARG A 55 -6.51 4.92 15.16
CA ARG A 55 -7.91 5.12 15.53
C ARG A 55 -8.71 3.82 15.43
N LEU A 56 -8.46 3.02 14.40
CA LEU A 56 -9.15 1.75 14.20
C LEU A 56 -8.78 0.72 15.28
N LEU A 57 -7.50 0.61 15.62
CA LEU A 57 -7.01 -0.24 16.71
C LEU A 57 -7.53 0.21 18.07
N ALA A 58 -7.62 1.53 18.30
CA ALA A 58 -8.18 2.10 19.53
C ALA A 58 -9.70 1.87 19.64
N TYR A 59 -10.42 1.86 18.52
CA TYR A 59 -11.85 1.56 18.49
C TYR A 59 -12.13 0.08 18.74
N SER A 60 -11.51 -0.81 17.95
CA SER A 60 -11.62 -2.26 18.14
C SER A 60 -10.51 -2.99 17.36
N PRO A 61 -9.65 -3.78 18.04
CA PRO A 61 -8.66 -4.62 17.36
C PRO A 61 -9.27 -5.64 16.40
N GLU A 62 -10.48 -6.14 16.69
CA GLU A 62 -11.18 -7.12 15.86
C GLU A 62 -11.66 -6.49 14.55
N GLU A 63 -12.28 -5.30 14.63
CA GLU A 63 -12.68 -4.54 13.44
C GLU A 63 -11.47 -4.09 12.63
N ALA A 64 -10.39 -3.68 13.31
CA ALA A 64 -9.14 -3.34 12.66
C ALA A 64 -8.59 -4.50 11.84
N ARG A 65 -8.59 -5.72 12.40
CA ARG A 65 -8.18 -6.92 11.68
C ARG A 65 -9.08 -7.18 10.47
N ARG A 66 -10.39 -7.07 10.63
CA ARG A 66 -11.36 -7.31 9.54
C ARG A 66 -11.14 -6.36 8.35
N VAL A 67 -10.90 -5.08 8.64
CA VAL A 67 -10.71 -4.06 7.59
C VAL A 67 -9.31 -4.14 6.97
N ILE A 68 -8.26 -4.24 7.78
CA ILE A 68 -6.87 -4.17 7.29
C ILE A 68 -6.44 -5.47 6.61
N CYS A 69 -6.94 -6.61 7.09
CA CYS A 69 -6.66 -7.94 6.56
C CYS A 69 -7.83 -8.49 5.74
N ALA A 70 -8.68 -7.61 5.20
CA ALA A 70 -9.75 -8.02 4.29
C ALA A 70 -9.17 -8.85 3.12
N PRO A 71 -9.85 -9.93 2.70
CA PRO A 71 -9.43 -10.70 1.54
C PRO A 71 -9.39 -9.78 0.32
N LYS A 72 -8.29 -9.83 -0.41
CA LYS A 72 -8.16 -9.14 -1.70
C LYS A 72 -8.49 -10.12 -2.81
N GLU A 73 -9.24 -9.66 -3.79
CA GLU A 73 -9.50 -10.44 -5.00
C GLU A 73 -8.20 -10.67 -5.77
N ILE A 74 -8.13 -11.79 -6.49
CA ILE A 74 -7.00 -12.11 -7.35
C ILE A 74 -7.08 -11.17 -8.55
N VAL A 75 -5.97 -10.50 -8.86
CA VAL A 75 -5.85 -9.74 -10.10
C VAL A 75 -5.48 -10.75 -11.19
N GLU A 76 -6.45 -11.09 -12.05
CA GLU A 76 -6.27 -12.10 -13.12
C GLU A 76 -5.75 -11.51 -14.43
N GLU A 77 -6.09 -10.26 -14.74
CA GLU A 77 -5.71 -9.58 -15.97
C GLU A 77 -5.00 -8.26 -15.64
N PHE A 78 -3.87 -8.01 -16.32
CA PHE A 78 -3.15 -6.75 -16.22
C PHE A 78 -3.63 -5.75 -17.28
N GLN A 79 -3.54 -4.46 -16.99
CA GLN A 79 -4.03 -3.40 -17.90
C GLN A 79 -3.41 -3.48 -19.31
N GLU A 80 -2.14 -3.91 -19.40
CA GLU A 80 -1.42 -4.15 -20.66
C GLU A 80 -2.08 -5.24 -21.53
N GLU A 81 -2.80 -6.16 -20.89
CA GLU A 81 -3.52 -7.24 -21.57
C GLU A 81 -4.92 -6.81 -22.06
N MET A 82 -5.49 -5.77 -21.45
CA MET A 82 -6.85 -5.29 -21.69
C MET A 82 -6.96 -4.16 -22.73
N ASP A 83 -5.85 -3.47 -23.05
CA ASP A 83 -5.91 -2.30 -23.94
C ASP A 83 -5.94 -2.71 -25.43
N ALA A 84 -7.12 -3.15 -25.87
CA ALA A 84 -7.39 -3.49 -27.26
C ALA A 84 -7.21 -2.28 -28.20
N GLU A 85 -7.56 -1.06 -27.76
CA GLU A 85 -7.35 0.16 -28.55
C GLU A 85 -5.86 0.46 -28.74
N MET A 86 -5.04 0.27 -27.69
CA MET A 86 -3.59 0.40 -27.82
C MET A 86 -3.01 -0.67 -28.74
N ARG A 87 -3.49 -1.92 -28.64
CA ARG A 87 -3.05 -3.00 -29.55
C ARG A 87 -3.36 -2.65 -31.00
N GLU A 88 -4.58 -2.19 -31.30
CA GLU A 88 -4.98 -1.79 -32.64
C GLU A 88 -4.12 -0.62 -33.16
N LYS A 89 -3.88 0.41 -32.34
CA LYS A 89 -2.98 1.53 -32.70
C LYS A 89 -1.53 1.08 -32.93
N ILE A 90 -1.03 0.11 -32.16
CA ILE A 90 0.30 -0.47 -32.38
C ILE A 90 0.36 -1.22 -33.73
N PHE A 91 -0.72 -1.93 -34.11
CA PHE A 91 -0.79 -2.58 -35.42
C PHE A 91 -0.89 -1.58 -36.58
N ASP A 92 -1.64 -0.49 -36.41
CA ASP A 92 -1.76 0.55 -37.43
C ASP A 92 -0.45 1.31 -37.67
N GLU A 93 0.36 1.48 -36.62
CA GLU A 93 1.66 2.15 -36.68
C GLU A 93 2.83 1.18 -36.96
N PHE A 94 2.55 -0.06 -37.40
CA PHE A 94 3.55 -1.08 -37.67
C PHE A 94 4.56 -0.62 -38.74
N ASN A 95 5.87 -0.69 -38.42
CA ASN A 95 7.00 -0.10 -39.17
C ASN A 95 7.23 1.40 -38.99
N THR A 96 6.67 2.04 -37.96
CA THR A 96 7.07 3.38 -37.53
C THR A 96 7.98 3.32 -36.30
N LEU A 97 8.75 4.39 -36.06
CA LEU A 97 9.54 4.54 -34.84
C LEU A 97 8.66 4.72 -33.58
N SER A 98 7.39 5.08 -33.75
CA SER A 98 6.44 5.31 -32.65
C SER A 98 6.24 4.09 -31.74
N ILE A 99 6.35 2.87 -32.29
CA ILE A 99 6.23 1.61 -31.54
C ILE A 99 7.43 1.37 -30.62
N VAL A 100 8.62 1.86 -30.97
CA VAL A 100 9.87 1.59 -30.25
C VAL A 100 10.10 2.58 -29.10
N TYR A 101 9.62 3.82 -29.25
CA TYR A 101 9.96 4.93 -28.35
C TYR A 101 8.83 5.39 -27.44
N LYS A 102 7.81 4.55 -27.23
CA LYS A 102 6.70 4.88 -26.34
C LYS A 102 7.00 4.50 -24.89
#